data_AF-A0AAZ3PVF5-F1
#
_entry.id   AF-A0AAZ3PVF5-F1
#
_cell.length_a   1.000
_cell.length_b   1.000
_cell.length_c   1.000
_cell.angle_alpha   90.00
_cell.angle_beta   90.00
_cell.angle_gamma   90.00
#
_symmetry.space_group_name_H-M   'P 1'
#
loop_
_entity.id
_entity.type
_entity.pdbx_description
1 polymer ?
#
loop_
_entity_poly.entity_id
_entity_poly.type
_entity_poly.pdbx_seq_one_letter_code
_entity_poly.pdbx_strand_id
1 'polypeptide(L)'
;MKNKIIWSDETKIELFGLNAKHHVWRKPGTIPTVKHGGGSIMLWVCFSAAGTRRLFRIEAKMNGAKYREILNENLLQSAQDLRLG
;
A
#
# COMPACT_ATOMS: atom_id res chain seq x y z
N MET A 1 7.65 -14.05 25.34
CA MET A 1 7.49 -14.43 23.91
C MET A 1 6.47 -13.59 23.12
N LYS A 2 5.67 -12.68 23.72
CA LYS A 2 4.61 -11.96 23.00
C LYS A 2 5.04 -10.78 22.11
N ASN A 3 6.34 -10.47 22.03
CA ASN A 3 6.83 -9.25 21.36
C ASN A 3 7.54 -9.52 20.02
N LYS A 4 7.44 -10.74 19.47
CA LYS A 4 8.10 -11.13 18.21
C LYS A 4 7.10 -11.45 17.09
N ILE A 5 6.05 -10.64 16.97
CA ILE A 5 5.05 -10.77 15.89
C ILE A 5 5.28 -9.66 14.88
N ILE A 6 5.29 -10.02 13.60
CA ILE A 6 5.27 -9.09 12.47
C ILE A 6 3.93 -9.27 11.78
N TRP A 7 3.20 -8.18 11.62
CA TRP A 7 2.02 -8.11 10.76
C TRP A 7 2.44 -7.57 9.40
N SER A 8 1.92 -8.16 8.34
CA SER A 8 2.11 -7.69 6.98
C SER A 8 0.81 -7.78 6.21
N ASP A 9 0.58 -6.82 5.32
CA ASP A 9 -0.62 -6.77 4.48
C ASP A 9 -0.37 -5.92 3.23
N GLU A 10 -1.30 -5.95 2.29
CA GLU A 10 -1.30 -5.09 1.13
C GLU A 10 -2.45 -4.09 1.14
N THR A 11 -2.15 -2.88 0.69
CA THR A 11 -3.15 -1.83 0.58
C THR A 11 -3.10 -1.15 -0.78
N LYS A 12 -4.28 -0.90 -1.34
CA LYS A 12 -4.47 -0.10 -2.55
C LYS A 12 -4.87 1.31 -2.14
N ILE A 13 -4.06 2.30 -2.52
CA ILE A 13 -4.35 3.71 -2.30
C ILE A 13 -4.76 4.32 -3.65
N GLU A 14 -5.98 4.84 -3.71
CA GLU A 14 -6.56 5.44 -4.92
C GLU A 14 -6.29 6.96 -4.94
N LEU A 15 -5.87 7.50 -6.09
CA LEU A 15 -5.65 8.94 -6.23
C LEU A 15 -6.98 9.72 -6.11
N PHE A 16 -8.03 9.19 -6.73
CA PHE A 16 -9.40 9.67 -6.54
C PHE A 16 -10.24 8.52 -6.00
N GLY A 17 -10.31 8.45 -4.66
CA GLY A 17 -11.08 7.39 -3.99
C GLY A 17 -12.56 7.42 -4.35
N LEU A 18 -13.16 6.23 -4.48
CA LEU A 18 -14.54 6.00 -4.95
C LEU A 18 -15.61 6.85 -4.24
N ASN A 19 -15.39 7.23 -2.97
CA ASN A 19 -16.38 7.94 -2.14
C ASN A 19 -15.84 9.27 -1.55
N ALA A 20 -14.74 9.81 -2.06
CA ALA A 20 -14.20 11.07 -1.59
C ALA A 20 -14.72 12.24 -2.44
N LYS A 21 -15.11 13.34 -1.78
CA LYS A 21 -15.38 14.61 -2.46
C LYS A 21 -14.05 15.25 -2.80
N HIS A 22 -13.78 15.42 -4.09
CA HIS A 22 -12.56 16.03 -4.58
C HIS A 22 -12.82 17.42 -5.12
N HIS A 23 -11.93 18.36 -4.83
CA HIS A 23 -11.92 19.66 -5.48
C HIS A 23 -11.29 19.53 -6.87
N VAL A 24 -12.01 19.96 -7.91
CA VAL A 24 -11.56 19.89 -9.30
C VAL A 24 -11.81 21.22 -10.01
N TRP A 25 -10.88 21.61 -10.88
CA TRP A 25 -11.02 22.81 -11.71
C TRP A 25 -11.80 22.48 -13.00
N ARG A 26 -12.78 23.32 -13.37
CA ARG A 26 -13.63 23.08 -14.55
C ARG A 26 -13.95 24.39 -15.27
N LYS A 27 -14.17 24.31 -16.59
CA LYS A 27 -14.76 25.43 -17.35
C LYS A 27 -16.27 25.51 -17.12
N PRO A 28 -16.86 26.72 -17.09
CA PRO A 28 -18.31 26.91 -16.98
C PRO A 28 -19.06 26.16 -18.10
N GLY A 29 -20.22 25.58 -17.77
CA GLY A 29 -21.08 24.86 -18.73
C GLY A 29 -20.75 23.37 -18.94
N THR A 30 -19.88 22.76 -18.11
CA THR A 30 -19.52 21.34 -18.23
C THR A 30 -20.31 20.42 -17.28
N ILE A 31 -20.87 19.33 -17.80
CA ILE A 31 -21.61 18.32 -17.01
C ILE A 31 -20.61 17.49 -16.17
N PRO A 32 -20.86 17.24 -14.88
CA PRO A 32 -20.01 16.34 -14.06
C PRO A 32 -20.02 14.91 -14.60
N THR A 33 -18.90 14.50 -15.17
CA THR A 33 -18.63 13.11 -15.51
C THR A 33 -17.22 12.77 -15.03
N VAL A 34 -17.11 12.25 -13.80
CA VAL A 34 -15.86 11.64 -13.33
C VAL A 34 -15.84 10.22 -13.88
N LYS A 35 -15.17 10.01 -15.02
CA LYS A 35 -14.87 8.64 -15.46
C LYS A 35 -13.62 8.18 -14.71
N HIS A 36 -13.81 7.40 -13.64
CA HIS A 36 -12.83 6.54 -12.94
C HIS A 36 -11.37 6.68 -13.41
N GLY A 37 -10.73 7.81 -13.12
CA GLY A 37 -9.42 8.18 -13.63
C GLY A 37 -8.57 8.77 -12.52
N GLY A 38 -7.24 8.60 -12.62
CA GLY A 38 -6.24 9.01 -11.63
C GLY A 38 -5.37 7.87 -11.11
N GLY A 39 -5.79 6.63 -11.34
CA GLY A 39 -5.01 5.45 -10.99
C GLY A 39 -4.94 5.18 -9.49
N SER A 40 -4.12 4.20 -9.14
CA SER A 40 -3.90 3.75 -7.77
C SER A 40 -2.50 3.19 -7.63
N ILE A 41 -1.95 3.25 -6.42
CA ILE A 41 -0.75 2.51 -6.06
C ILE A 41 -1.13 1.32 -5.19
N MET A 42 -0.44 0.20 -5.39
CA MET A 42 -0.48 -0.95 -4.50
C MET A 42 0.80 -0.95 -3.66
N LEU A 43 0.65 -1.09 -2.36
CA LEU A 43 1.75 -1.11 -1.40
C LEU A 43 1.69 -2.38 -0.58
N TRP A 44 2.86 -2.96 -0.31
CA TRP A 44 3.04 -3.93 0.75
C TRP A 44 3.62 -3.23 1.98
N VAL A 45 3.07 -3.55 3.14
CA VAL A 45 3.47 -2.99 4.44
C VAL A 45 3.78 -4.12 5.42
N CYS A 46 4.71 -3.86 6.34
CA CYS A 46 4.80 -4.62 7.57
C CYS A 46 5.10 -3.74 8.78
N PHE A 47 4.64 -4.19 9.94
CA PHE A 47 4.83 -3.52 11.22
C PHE A 47 4.85 -4.52 12.38
N SER A 48 5.37 -4.09 13.52
CA SER A 48 5.28 -4.82 14.80
C SER A 48 4.89 -3.87 15.91
N ALA A 49 4.78 -4.39 17.14
CA ALA A 49 4.54 -3.56 18.32
C ALA A 49 5.66 -2.52 18.55
N ALA A 50 6.85 -2.74 17.98
CA ALA A 50 7.97 -1.80 18.05
C ALA A 50 7.83 -0.63 17.04
N GLY A 51 6.92 -0.72 16.07
CA GLY A 51 6.66 0.33 15.09
C GLY A 51 6.49 -0.20 13.66
N THR A 52 6.36 0.73 12.72
CA THR A 52 6.19 0.47 11.29
C THR A 52 7.54 0.41 10.58
N ARG A 53 7.68 -0.46 9.57
CA ARG A 53 8.86 -0.53 8.71
C ARG A 53 8.53 -0.23 7.25
N ARG A 54 9.48 -0.56 6.37
CA ARG A 54 9.57 -0.14 4.98
C ARG A 54 8.28 -0.43 4.21
N LEU A 55 7.83 0.59 3.47
CA LEU A 55 6.78 0.49 2.48
C LEU A 55 7.40 0.02 1.17
N PHE A 56 6.83 -1.04 0.57
CA PHE A 56 7.26 -1.51 -0.73
C PHE A 56 6.19 -1.24 -1.78
N ARG A 57 6.54 -0.50 -2.84
CA ARG A 57 5.61 -0.21 -3.93
C ARG A 57 5.56 -1.40 -4.90
N ILE A 58 4.35 -1.90 -5.15
CA ILE A 58 4.11 -2.97 -6.11
C ILE A 58 3.75 -2.31 -7.45
N GLU A 59 4.60 -2.49 -8.46
CA GLU A 59 4.43 -1.84 -9.77
C GLU A 59 3.34 -2.48 -10.64
N ALA A 60 2.98 -3.74 -10.38
CA ALA A 60 2.05 -4.50 -11.19
C ALA A 60 0.88 -5.05 -10.37
N LYS A 61 -0.11 -5.63 -11.06
CA LYS A 61 -1.17 -6.40 -10.41
C LYS A 61 -0.53 -7.53 -9.58
N MET A 62 -0.84 -7.55 -8.29
CA MET A 62 -0.28 -8.56 -7.40
C MET A 62 -0.79 -9.97 -7.79
N ASN A 63 0.12 -10.93 -7.72
CA ASN A 63 -0.19 -12.35 -7.82
C ASN A 63 0.60 -13.11 -6.74
N GLY A 64 0.27 -14.38 -6.51
CA GLY A 64 0.89 -15.16 -5.44
C GLY A 64 2.41 -15.33 -5.58
N ALA A 65 2.93 -15.39 -6.80
CA ALA A 65 4.37 -15.51 -7.05
C ALA A 65 5.13 -14.24 -6.64
N LYS A 66 4.65 -13.07 -7.09
CA LYS A 66 5.20 -11.77 -6.71
C LYS A 66 5.08 -11.51 -5.20
N TYR A 67 3.98 -11.97 -4.59
CA TYR A 67 3.83 -11.85 -3.15
C TYR A 67 4.92 -12.62 -2.39
N ARG A 68 5.18 -13.86 -2.79
CA ARG A 68 6.25 -14.68 -2.19
C ARG A 68 7.64 -14.07 -2.38
N GLU A 69 7.90 -13.48 -3.55
CA GLU A 69 9.13 -12.74 -3.85
C GLU A 69 9.30 -11.55 -2.90
N ILE A 70 8.28 -10.70 -2.77
CA ILE A 70 8.29 -9.54 -1.85
C ILE A 70 8.55 -10.00 -0.41
N LEU A 71 7.88 -11.06 0.05
CA LEU A 71 8.11 -11.61 1.40
C LEU A 71 9.54 -12.09 1.57
N ASN A 72 10.08 -12.86 0.64
CA ASN A 72 11.44 -13.38 0.73
C ASN A 72 12.49 -12.25 0.77
N GLU A 73 12.29 -11.19 -0.02
CA GLU A 73 13.23 -10.07 -0.11
C GLU A 73 13.14 -9.12 1.09
N ASN A 74 11.92 -8.85 1.59
CA ASN A 74 11.69 -7.74 2.51
C ASN A 74 11.38 -8.16 3.95
N LEU A 75 10.80 -9.35 4.18
CA LEU A 75 10.32 -9.74 5.52
C LEU A 75 11.45 -9.92 6.52
N LEU A 76 12.52 -10.62 6.13
CA LEU A 76 13.65 -10.90 7.02
C LEU A 76 14.40 -9.61 7.37
N GLN A 77 14.65 -8.76 6.37
CA GLN A 77 15.26 -7.46 6.60
C GLN A 77 14.40 -6.61 7.53
N SER A 78 13.08 -6.61 7.34
CA SER A 78 12.14 -5.88 8.20
C SER A 78 12.13 -6.41 9.65
N ALA A 79 12.32 -7.71 9.86
CA ALA A 79 12.42 -8.31 11.19
C ALA A 79 13.69 -7.85 11.94
N GLN A 80 14.83 -7.82 11.25
CA GLN A 80 16.11 -7.35 11.79
C GLN A 80 16.02 -5.87 12.16
N ASP A 81 15.48 -5.10 11.22
CA ASP A 81 15.15 -3.70 11.35
C ASP A 81 14.29 -3.43 12.60
N LEU A 82 13.24 -4.24 12.82
CA LEU A 82 12.38 -4.14 14.01
C LEU A 82 13.03 -4.67 15.30
N ARG A 83 14.30 -5.10 15.24
CA ARG A 83 15.06 -5.68 16.37
C ARG A 83 14.32 -6.86 17.01
N LEU A 84 13.68 -7.69 16.18
CA LEU A 84 12.92 -8.87 16.62
C LEU A 84 13.79 -10.14 16.77
N GLY A 85 15.12 -9.98 16.64
CA GLY A 85 16.16 -11.00 16.86
C GLY A 85 16.15 -11.60 18.24
#